data_AF-V9IIH2-F1
#
_entry.id   AF-V9IIH2-F1
#
_cell.length_a   1.000
_cell.length_b   1.000
_cell.length_c   1.000
_cell.angle_alpha   90.00
_cell.angle_beta   90.00
_cell.angle_gamma   90.00
#
_symmetry.space_group_name_H-M   'P 1'
#
loop_
_entity.id
_entity.type
_entity.pdbx_description
1 polymer ?
#
loop_
_entity_poly.entity_id
_entity_poly.type
_entity_poly.pdbx_seq_one_letter_code
_entity_poly.pdbx_strand_id
1 'polypeptide(L)'
;MLKCNIARYVGLPENPNIENFKIVYDIFKKNNISLQPITFLAVMLKDENEVFQLHNRLKLSAYDRDLALFLIRYWEDKPSVDLLKFYKSILVHSKGNIVNTRNYICELLKCKKYFNFAEDIEKIIIPRYNTN
;
A
#
# COMPACT_ATOMS: atom_id res chain seq x y z
N MET A 1 17.66 -14.43 -3.01
CA MET A 1 18.09 -13.02 -2.85
C MET A 1 18.64 -12.73 -1.45
N LEU A 2 17.83 -12.79 -0.39
CA LEU A 2 18.27 -12.43 0.98
C LEU A 2 19.45 -13.29 1.47
N LYS A 3 19.33 -14.62 1.39
CA LYS A 3 20.41 -15.57 1.76
C LYS A 3 21.72 -15.36 0.98
N CYS A 4 21.62 -14.86 -0.24
CA CYS A 4 22.77 -14.58 -1.11
C CYS A 4 23.31 -13.16 -0.93
N ASN A 5 22.79 -12.41 0.05
CA ASN A 5 23.24 -11.06 0.38
C ASN A 5 23.09 -10.04 -0.77
N ILE A 6 22.16 -10.31 -1.70
CA ILE A 6 21.91 -9.46 -2.89
C ILE A 6 21.08 -8.21 -2.53
N ALA A 7 20.28 -8.30 -1.46
CA ALA A 7 19.32 -7.27 -1.05
C ALA A 7 19.92 -5.85 -0.95
N ARG A 8 21.10 -5.75 -0.32
CA ARG A 8 21.84 -4.49 -0.14
C ARG A 8 22.16 -3.78 -1.47
N TYR A 9 22.36 -4.54 -2.54
CA TYR A 9 22.74 -3.99 -3.84
C TYR A 9 21.52 -3.54 -4.65
N VAL A 10 20.33 -3.98 -4.29
CA VAL A 10 19.07 -3.61 -4.96
C VAL A 10 18.26 -2.57 -4.17
N GLY A 11 18.85 -1.98 -3.14
CA GLY A 11 18.25 -0.86 -2.39
C GLY A 11 17.27 -1.28 -1.31
N LEU A 12 17.19 -2.58 -1.00
CA LEU A 12 16.47 -3.05 0.17
C LEU A 12 17.29 -2.79 1.44
N PRO A 13 16.62 -2.55 2.58
CA PRO A 13 17.29 -2.35 3.85
C PRO A 13 18.06 -3.62 4.26
N GLU A 14 19.03 -3.45 5.15
CA GLU A 14 19.83 -4.58 5.67
C GLU A 14 18.97 -5.59 6.43
N ASN A 15 17.97 -5.09 7.16
CA ASN A 15 17.05 -5.89 7.98
C ASN A 15 15.59 -5.69 7.52
N PRO A 16 15.19 -6.23 6.36
CA PRO A 16 13.83 -6.08 5.84
C PRO A 16 12.81 -6.86 6.68
N ASN A 17 11.57 -6.39 6.70
CA ASN A 17 10.46 -7.08 7.35
C ASN A 17 9.98 -8.28 6.51
N ILE A 18 10.66 -9.41 6.69
CA ILE A 18 10.35 -10.67 5.99
C ILE A 18 8.98 -11.22 6.41
N GLU A 19 8.54 -10.96 7.65
CA GLU A 19 7.30 -11.50 8.17
C GLU A 19 6.09 -10.89 7.48
N ASN A 20 6.05 -9.56 7.35
CA ASN A 20 5.01 -8.87 6.59
C ASN A 20 4.95 -9.37 5.13
N PHE A 21 6.12 -9.53 4.49
CA PHE A 21 6.18 -10.09 3.13
C PHE A 21 5.56 -11.49 3.05
N LYS A 22 5.91 -12.40 3.96
CA LYS A 22 5.36 -13.76 3.98
C LYS A 22 3.85 -13.75 4.15
N ILE A 23 3.35 -12.94 5.09
CA ILE A 23 1.91 -12.78 5.32
C ILE A 23 1.20 -12.33 4.04
N VAL A 24 1.69 -11.27 3.39
CA VAL A 24 1.07 -10.73 2.18
C VAL A 24 1.20 -11.69 0.99
N TYR A 25 2.35 -12.35 0.84
CA TYR A 25 2.56 -13.35 -0.20
C TYR A 25 1.63 -14.56 -0.05
N ASP A 26 1.42 -15.04 1.18
CA ASP A 26 0.49 -16.13 1.45
C ASP A 26 -0.96 -15.73 1.18
N ILE A 27 -1.34 -14.49 1.50
CA ILE A 27 -2.66 -13.93 1.17
C ILE A 27 -2.86 -13.89 -0.33
N PHE A 28 -1.90 -13.33 -1.07
CA PHE A 28 -1.88 -13.28 -2.52
C PHE A 28 -2.09 -14.68 -3.12
N LYS A 29 -1.30 -15.66 -2.68
CA LYS A 29 -1.31 -17.03 -3.21
C LYS A 29 -2.60 -17.77 -2.89
N LYS A 30 -3.13 -17.65 -1.66
CA LYS A 30 -4.33 -18.39 -1.22
C LYS A 30 -5.62 -17.87 -1.83
N ASN A 31 -5.72 -16.55 -2.03
CA ASN A 31 -6.96 -15.90 -2.45
C ASN A 31 -6.99 -15.57 -3.95
N ASN A 32 -5.92 -15.89 -4.69
CA ASN A 32 -5.78 -15.60 -6.13
C ASN A 32 -6.09 -14.14 -6.48
N ILE A 33 -5.66 -13.22 -5.62
CA ILE A 33 -5.84 -11.78 -5.80
C ILE A 33 -4.67 -11.19 -6.57
N SER A 34 -4.88 -10.06 -7.26
CA SER A 34 -3.80 -9.28 -7.85
C SER A 34 -3.39 -8.13 -6.92
N LEU A 35 -2.07 -8.00 -6.71
CA LEU A 35 -1.43 -6.91 -5.96
C LEU A 35 -0.36 -6.27 -6.85
N GLN A 36 -0.08 -4.99 -6.62
CA GLN A 36 1.00 -4.31 -7.33
C GLN A 36 2.37 -4.88 -6.93
N PRO A 37 3.33 -5.02 -7.85
CA PRO A 37 4.67 -5.52 -7.51
C PRO A 37 5.35 -4.73 -6.39
N ILE A 38 5.19 -3.40 -6.39
CA ILE A 38 5.74 -2.52 -5.36
C ILE A 38 5.15 -2.80 -3.97
N THR A 39 3.91 -3.30 -3.87
CA THR A 39 3.27 -3.66 -2.60
C THR A 39 4.10 -4.68 -1.85
N PHE A 40 4.64 -5.70 -2.54
CA PHE A 40 5.50 -6.71 -1.93
C PHE A 40 6.82 -6.15 -1.42
N LEU A 41 7.40 -5.16 -2.11
CA LEU A 41 8.62 -4.50 -1.66
C LEU A 41 8.33 -3.57 -0.49
N ALA A 42 7.24 -2.80 -0.56
CA ALA A 42 6.87 -1.83 0.46
C ALA A 42 6.63 -2.48 1.83
N VAL A 43 5.99 -3.65 1.87
CA VAL A 43 5.73 -4.34 3.14
C VAL A 43 6.99 -4.90 3.82
N MET A 44 8.11 -4.95 3.10
CA MET A 44 9.43 -5.28 3.65
C MET A 44 10.13 -4.08 4.29
N LEU A 45 9.61 -2.87 4.11
CA LEU A 45 10.18 -1.62 4.64
C LEU A 45 9.54 -1.28 5.99
N LYS A 46 10.24 -0.49 6.79
CA LYS A 46 9.82 -0.10 8.16
C LYS A 46 9.27 1.30 8.25
N ASP A 47 9.81 2.21 7.44
CA ASP A 47 9.50 3.63 7.52
C ASP A 47 9.63 4.32 6.16
N GLU A 48 9.23 5.60 6.12
CA GLU A 48 9.28 6.41 4.90
C GLU A 48 10.72 6.63 4.41
N ASN A 49 11.73 6.62 5.29
CA ASN A 49 13.13 6.79 4.89
C ASN A 49 13.62 5.60 4.07
N GLU A 50 13.29 4.37 4.48
CA GLU A 50 13.62 3.17 3.71
C GLU A 50 12.92 3.17 2.33
N VAL A 51 11.70 3.73 2.23
CA VAL A 51 11.02 3.94 0.94
C VAL A 51 11.81 4.91 0.04
N PHE A 52 12.26 6.04 0.58
CA PHE A 52 13.06 7.00 -0.18
C PHE A 52 14.42 6.45 -0.60
N GLN A 53 15.08 5.64 0.23
CA GLN A 53 16.31 4.94 -0.14
C GLN A 53 16.08 3.96 -1.29
N LEU A 54 15.01 3.16 -1.23
CA LEU A 54 14.63 2.24 -2.29
C LEU A 54 14.31 3.01 -3.59
N HIS A 55 13.54 4.09 -3.51
CA HIS A 55 13.23 4.96 -4.65
C HIS A 55 14.49 5.57 -5.26
N ASN A 56 15.43 6.05 -4.44
CA ASN A 56 16.71 6.60 -4.91
C ASN A 56 17.53 5.57 -5.70
N ARG A 57 17.50 4.30 -5.27
CA ARG A 57 18.22 3.20 -5.91
C ARG A 57 17.54 2.71 -7.19
N LEU A 58 16.22 2.48 -7.15
CA LEU A 58 15.47 1.81 -8.21
C LEU A 58 14.77 2.77 -9.18
N LYS A 59 14.75 4.08 -8.88
CA LYS A 59 14.05 5.11 -9.65
C LYS A 59 12.59 4.77 -9.91
N LEU A 60 11.88 4.42 -8.83
CA LEU A 60 10.45 4.07 -8.87
C LEU A 60 9.62 5.17 -9.55
N SER A 61 8.55 4.77 -10.23
CA SER A 61 7.56 5.73 -10.72
C SER A 61 6.97 6.53 -9.55
N ALA A 62 6.42 7.71 -9.83
CA ALA A 62 5.73 8.49 -8.81
C ALA A 62 4.59 7.68 -8.16
N TYR A 63 3.86 6.90 -8.97
CA TYR A 63 2.81 6.01 -8.50
C TYR A 63 3.32 4.97 -7.50
N ASP A 64 4.41 4.27 -7.85
CA ASP A 64 4.97 3.21 -7.01
C ASP A 64 5.54 3.76 -5.70
N ARG A 65 6.27 4.88 -5.76
CA ARG A 65 6.79 5.56 -4.58
C ARG A 65 5.65 5.95 -3.64
N ASP A 66 4.60 6.57 -4.17
CA ASP A 66 3.49 7.09 -3.38
C ASP A 66 2.63 5.95 -2.80
N LEU A 67 2.47 4.82 -3.53
CA LEU A 67 1.87 3.60 -3.00
C LEU A 67 2.69 3.02 -1.84
N ALA A 68 4.01 2.94 -1.98
CA ALA A 68 4.88 2.44 -0.91
C ALA A 68 4.79 3.31 0.35
N LEU A 69 4.83 4.65 0.19
CA LEU A 69 4.65 5.59 1.30
C LEU A 69 3.28 5.45 1.96
N PHE A 70 2.22 5.30 1.15
CA PHE A 70 0.86 5.10 1.66
C PHE A 70 0.75 3.82 2.49
N LEU A 71 1.29 2.70 1.99
CA LEU A 71 1.27 1.43 2.71
C LEU A 71 1.97 1.56 4.06
N ILE A 72 3.18 2.13 4.09
CA ILE A 72 3.94 2.32 5.33
C ILE A 72 3.18 3.19 6.34
N ARG A 73 2.63 4.31 5.89
CA ARG A 73 1.92 5.26 6.75
C ARG A 73 0.70 4.64 7.43
N TYR A 74 -0.05 3.82 6.70
CA TYR A 74 -1.33 3.28 7.17
C TYR A 74 -1.25 1.78 7.53
N TRP A 75 -0.06 1.18 7.57
CA TRP A 75 0.12 -0.24 7.83
C TRP A 75 -0.36 -0.62 9.24
N GLU A 76 0.09 0.11 10.25
CA GLU A 76 -0.25 -0.15 11.66
C GLU A 76 -1.58 0.48 12.09
N ASP A 77 -2.17 1.33 11.24
CA ASP A 77 -3.44 1.99 11.55
C ASP A 77 -4.56 0.95 11.76
N LYS A 78 -5.13 1.02 12.96
CA LYS A 78 -6.33 0.30 13.40
C LYS A 78 -7.37 1.36 13.77
N PRO A 79 -8.16 1.86 12.81
CA PRO A 79 -9.13 2.90 13.12
C PRO A 79 -10.10 2.38 14.18
N SER A 80 -10.30 3.18 15.24
CA SER A 80 -11.22 2.90 16.34
C SER A 80 -12.70 3.05 15.94
N VAL A 81 -12.95 3.71 14.81
CA VAL A 81 -14.26 3.97 14.20
C VAL A 81 -14.39 3.06 12.96
N ASP A 82 -15.62 2.89 12.46
CA ASP A 82 -15.96 2.21 11.19
C ASP A 82 -14.84 2.36 10.12
N LEU A 83 -14.18 1.24 9.84
CA LEU A 83 -13.05 1.11 8.91
C LEU A 83 -13.38 1.73 7.54
N LEU A 84 -14.60 1.52 7.05
CA LEU A 84 -15.02 2.02 5.76
C LEU A 84 -15.15 3.55 5.77
N LYS A 85 -15.68 4.11 6.86
CA LYS A 85 -15.78 5.57 7.04
C LYS A 85 -14.39 6.22 7.10
N PHE A 86 -13.43 5.58 7.76
CA PHE A 86 -12.05 6.06 7.83
C PHE A 86 -11.41 6.18 6.43
N TYR A 87 -11.43 5.11 5.63
CA TYR A 87 -10.84 5.15 4.29
C TYR A 87 -11.63 6.04 3.31
N LYS A 88 -12.95 6.14 3.45
CA LYS A 88 -13.75 7.12 2.71
C LYS A 88 -13.32 8.56 2.99
N SER A 89 -13.04 8.87 4.26
CA SER A 89 -12.53 10.19 4.67
C SER A 89 -11.19 10.51 3.99
N ILE A 90 -10.26 9.55 3.99
CA ILE A 90 -8.97 9.70 3.28
C ILE A 90 -9.19 9.99 1.80
N LEU A 91 -10.10 9.27 1.16
CA LEU A 91 -10.39 9.44 -0.26
C LEU A 91 -10.96 10.84 -0.58
N VAL A 92 -11.91 11.33 0.24
CA VAL A 92 -12.54 12.66 0.07
C VAL A 92 -11.56 13.80 0.34
N HIS A 93 -10.67 13.65 1.33
CA HIS A 93 -9.70 14.68 1.69
C HIS A 93 -8.36 14.56 0.93
N SER A 94 -8.25 13.61 0.00
CA SER A 94 -7.05 13.45 -0.80
C SER A 94 -6.86 14.67 -1.72
N LYS A 95 -5.68 15.32 -1.62
CA LYS A 95 -5.31 16.44 -2.50
C LYS A 95 -4.79 15.99 -3.88
N GLY A 96 -4.57 14.69 -4.04
CA GLY A 96 -3.93 14.10 -5.21
C GLY A 96 -4.93 13.48 -6.19
N ASN A 97 -4.41 12.63 -7.08
CA ASN A 97 -5.24 11.87 -7.99
C ASN A 97 -6.09 10.86 -7.18
N ILE A 98 -7.39 11.14 -7.10
CA ILE A 98 -8.39 10.30 -6.44
C ILE A 98 -8.34 8.84 -6.88
N VAL A 99 -8.11 8.57 -8.18
CA VAL A 99 -8.02 7.20 -8.71
C VAL A 99 -6.82 6.48 -8.09
N ASN A 100 -5.67 7.16 -8.01
CA ASN A 100 -4.48 6.59 -7.38
C ASN A 100 -4.71 6.38 -5.88
N THR A 101 -5.27 7.36 -5.16
CA THR A 101 -5.58 7.20 -3.74
C THR A 101 -6.53 6.03 -3.48
N ARG A 102 -7.56 5.86 -4.31
CA ARG A 102 -8.45 4.69 -4.26
C ARG A 102 -7.65 3.40 -4.43
N ASN A 103 -6.78 3.32 -5.44
CA ASN A 103 -5.95 2.13 -5.67
C ASN A 103 -5.05 1.83 -4.47
N TYR A 104 -4.46 2.87 -3.84
CA TYR A 104 -3.61 2.70 -2.65
C TYR A 104 -4.38 2.12 -1.46
N ILE A 105 -5.59 2.62 -1.22
CA ILE A 105 -6.50 2.09 -0.21
C ILE A 105 -6.84 0.63 -0.51
N CYS A 106 -7.21 0.31 -1.75
CA CYS A 106 -7.56 -1.05 -2.14
C CYS A 106 -6.39 -2.03 -1.97
N GLU A 107 -5.17 -1.66 -2.35
CA GLU A 107 -3.95 -2.46 -2.13
C GLU A 107 -3.73 -2.74 -0.64
N LEU A 108 -3.83 -1.71 0.21
CA LEU A 108 -3.70 -1.88 1.66
C LEU A 108 -4.76 -2.81 2.26
N LEU A 109 -6.03 -2.61 1.87
CA LEU A 109 -7.15 -3.42 2.37
C LEU A 109 -7.00 -4.89 1.96
N LYS A 110 -6.58 -5.15 0.71
CA LYS A 110 -6.27 -6.50 0.23
C LYS A 110 -5.15 -7.14 1.06
N CYS A 111 -4.07 -6.41 1.33
CA CYS A 111 -2.98 -6.88 2.19
C CYS A 111 -3.45 -7.22 3.61
N LYS A 112 -4.43 -6.47 4.13
CA LYS A 112 -5.04 -6.68 5.45
C LYS A 112 -6.20 -7.69 5.46
N LYS A 113 -6.48 -8.38 4.34
CA LYS A 113 -7.59 -9.34 4.16
C LYS A 113 -9.00 -8.73 4.25
N TYR A 114 -9.12 -7.41 4.11
CA TYR A 114 -10.40 -6.69 4.10
C TYR A 114 -10.98 -6.61 2.68
N PHE A 115 -11.19 -7.76 2.03
CA PHE A 115 -11.58 -7.84 0.62
C PHE A 115 -12.91 -7.18 0.30
N ASN A 116 -13.94 -7.45 1.11
CA ASN A 116 -15.27 -6.84 0.93
C ASN A 116 -15.19 -5.31 0.98
N PHE A 117 -14.41 -4.76 1.92
CA PHE A 117 -14.20 -3.32 2.01
C PHE A 117 -13.40 -2.76 0.82
N ALA A 118 -12.45 -3.53 0.27
CA ALA A 118 -11.72 -3.13 -0.92
C ALA A 118 -12.68 -3.02 -2.13
N GLU A 119 -13.58 -3.99 -2.30
CA GLU A 119 -14.61 -3.94 -3.34
C GLU A 119 -15.59 -2.77 -3.14
N ASP A 120 -16.00 -2.51 -1.90
CA ASP A 120 -16.86 -1.37 -1.58
C ASP A 120 -16.18 -0.06 -1.98
N ILE A 121 -14.91 0.13 -1.61
CA ILE A 121 -14.12 1.32 -1.97
C ILE A 121 -13.95 1.45 -3.49
N GLU A 122 -13.74 0.34 -4.19
CA GLU A 122 -13.58 0.33 -5.64
C GLU A 122 -14.84 0.83 -6.36
N LYS A 123 -16.02 0.44 -5.87
CA LYS A 123 -17.32 0.81 -6.42
C LYS A 123 -17.80 2.22 -6.04
N ILE A 124 -17.09 2.93 -5.15
CA ILE A 124 -17.51 4.27 -4.72
C ILE A 124 -17.38 5.31 -5.84
N ILE A 125 -18.53 5.89 -6.17
CA ILE A 125 -18.65 7.14 -6.91
C ILE A 125 -18.52 8.27 -5.89
N ILE A 126 -17.47 9.08 -6.02
CA ILE A 126 -17.31 10.25 -5.15
C ILE A 126 -18.31 11.31 -5.64
N PRO A 127 -19.24 11.75 -4.77
CA PRO A 127 -20.18 12.78 -5.14
C PRO A 127 -19.41 14.06 -5.47
N ARG A 128 -19.64 14.59 -6.68
CA ARG A 128 -19.17 15.93 -7.01
C ARG A 128 -20.03 16.92 -6.23
N TYR A 129 -19.40 17.88 -5.57
CA TYR A 129 -20.14 18.95 -4.93
C TYR A 129 -20.75 19.83 -6.03
N ASN A 130 -22.04 19.63 -6.31
CA ASN A 130 -22.77 20.49 -7.24
C ASN A 130 -23.07 21.80 -6.53
N THR A 131 -22.26 22.83 -6.82
CA THR A 131 -22.67 24.22 -6.55
C THR A 131 -23.74 24.59 -7.57
N ASN A 132 -25.01 24.50 -7.19
CA ASN A 132 -26.07 25.27 -7.83
C ASN A 132 -26.19 26.61 -7.13
#